data_AF-A0A2R3IL37-F1
#
_entry.id   AF-A0A2R3IL37-F1
#
_cell.length_a   1.000
_cell.length_b   1.000
_cell.length_c   1.000
_cell.angle_alpha   90.00
_cell.angle_beta   90.00
_cell.angle_gamma   90.00
#
_symmetry.space_group_name_H-M   'P 1'
#
loop_
_entity.id
_entity.type
_entity.pdbx_description
1 polymer ?
#
loop_
_entity_poly.entity_id
_entity_poly.type
_entity_poly.pdbx_seq_one_letter_code
_entity_poly.pdbx_strand_id
1 'polypeptide(L)' 'MRTYILSMTILDTQQKATFRCEAITFSEAIEKAEKAHPGFFSVLTNSLPREQNNATVNR' A
#
# COMPACT_ATOMS: atom_id res chain seq x y z
N MET A 1 -18.91 -7.51 -1.00
CA MET A 1 -18.03 -6.57 -0.27
C MET A 1 -17.14 -7.36 0.67
N ARG A 2 -15.90 -6.90 0.87
CA ARG A 2 -14.94 -7.47 1.82
C ARG A 2 -14.29 -6.33 2.60
N THR A 3 -13.90 -6.62 3.83
CA THR A 3 -13.10 -5.70 4.65
C THR A 3 -11.64 -5.90 4.31
N TYR A 4 -10.97 -4.83 3.89
CA TYR A 4 -9.54 -4.79 3.64
C TYR A 4 -8.85 -4.02 4.76
N ILE A 5 -7.69 -4.54 5.19
CA ILE A 5 -6.80 -3.88 6.14
C ILE A 5 -5.47 -3.66 5.42
N LEU A 6 -5.20 -2.41 5.07
CA LEU A 6 -3.97 -1.96 4.41
C LEU A 6 -3.03 -1.47 5.50
N SER A 7 -1.86 -2.09 5.62
CA SER A 7 -0.85 -1.70 6.61
C SER A 7 0.44 -1.33 5.90
N MET A 8 1.01 -0.18 6.26
CA MET A 8 2.33 0.25 5.81
C MET A 8 3.24 0.41 7.02
N THR A 9 4.49 0.00 6.88
CA THR A 9 5.53 0.21 7.89
C THR A 9 6.73 0.86 7.23
N ILE A 10 7.09 2.04 7.71
CA ILE A 10 8.29 2.78 7.31
C ILE A 10 9.42 2.27 8.20
N LEU A 11 10.32 1.46 7.65
CA LEU A 11 11.38 0.80 8.43
C LEU A 11 12.34 1.79 9.09
N ASP A 12 12.67 2.89 8.39
CA ASP A 12 13.60 3.92 8.86
C ASP A 12 13.10 4.65 10.12
N THR A 13 11.80 4.93 10.18
CA THR A 13 11.18 5.67 11.29
C THR A 13 10.39 4.77 12.24
N GLN A 14 10.34 3.46 11.96
CA GLN A 14 9.45 2.47 12.59
C GLN A 14 7.96 2.88 12.61
N GLN A 15 7.56 3.86 11.78
CA GLN A 15 6.18 4.32 11.76
C GLN A 15 5.29 3.30 11.06
N LYS A 16 4.17 2.96 11.70
CA LYS A 16 3.17 2.06 11.15
C LYS A 16 1.88 2.83 10.89
N ALA A 17 1.43 2.85 9.64
CA ALA A 17 0.12 3.33 9.24
C ALA A 17 -0.79 2.13 8.95
N THR A 18 -2.02 2.15 9.46
CA THR A 18 -3.01 1.10 9.17
C THR A 18 -4.30 1.77 8.76
N PHE A 19 -4.85 1.33 7.62
CA PHE A 19 -6.10 1.80 7.07
C PHE A 19 -7.04 0.62 6.85
N ARG A 20 -8.26 0.72 7.40
CA ARG A 20 -9.29 -0.31 7.29
C ARG A 20 -10.46 0.26 6.50
N CYS A 21 -10.87 -0.42 5.44
CA CYS A 21 -12.05 -0.02 4.67
C CYS A 21 -12.79 -1.23 4.11
N GLU A 22 -14.04 -1.01 3.72
CA GLU A 22 -14.81 -1.96 2.94
C GLU A 22 -14.68 -1.63 1.45
N ALA A 23 -14.39 -2.65 0.64
CA ALA A 23 -14.30 -2.52 -0.80
C ALA A 23 -14.79 -3.80 -1.50
N ILE A 24 -15.15 -3.70 -2.77
CA ILE A 24 -15.48 -4.84 -3.61
C ILE A 24 -14.19 -5.48 -4.11
N THR A 25 -13.21 -4.65 -4.48
CA THR A 25 -11.91 -5.10 -5.01
C THR A 25 -10.74 -4.53 -4.20
N PHE A 26 -9.56 -5.14 -4.33
CA PHE A 26 -8.34 -4.63 -3.73
C PHE A 26 -7.94 -3.25 -4.30
N SER A 27 -8.09 -3.05 -5.61
CA SER A 27 -7.82 -1.76 -6.26
C SER A 27 -8.69 -0.64 -5.70
N GLU A 28 -9.97 -0.91 -5.46
CA GLU A 28 -10.88 0.04 -4.82
C GLU A 28 -10.46 0.34 -3.37
N ALA A 29 -9.94 -0.65 -2.63
CA ALA A 29 -9.40 -0.43 -1.29
C ALA A 29 -8.16 0.49 -1.31
N ILE A 30 -7.27 0.34 -2.32
CA ILE A 30 -6.11 1.22 -2.53
C ILE A 30 -6.57 2.66 -2.81
N GLU A 31 -7.50 2.85 -3.74
CA GLU A 31 -8.02 4.19 -4.05
C GLU A 31 -8.67 4.86 -2.83
N LYS A 32 -9.39 4.09 -2.01
CA LYS A 32 -9.98 4.57 -0.75
C LYS A 32 -8.92 4.97 0.26
N ALA A 33 -7.83 4.22 0.37
CA ALA A 33 -6.71 4.57 1.23
C ALA A 33 -6.00 5.84 0.77
N GLU A 34 -5.75 5.98 -0.53
CA GLU A 34 -5.06 7.13 -1.09
C GLU A 34 -5.91 8.41 -1.02
N LYS A 35 -7.24 8.30 -1.15
CA LYS A 35 -8.15 9.43 -0.92
C LYS A 35 -8.24 9.85 0.55
N ALA A 36 -8.28 8.90 1.47
CA ALA A 36 -8.37 9.18 2.90
C ALA A 36 -7.05 9.70 3.48
N HIS A 37 -5.93 9.22 2.94
CA HIS A 37 -4.59 9.58 3.34
C HIS A 37 -3.76 9.81 2.06
N PRO A 38 -3.77 11.04 1.50
CA PRO A 38 -2.97 11.37 0.33
C PRO A 38 -1.49 11.04 0.59
N GLY A 39 -0.90 10.22 -0.27
CA GLY A 39 0.45 9.72 -0.08
C GLY A 39 0.56 8.53 0.87
N PHE A 40 -0.53 7.81 1.17
CA PHE A 40 -0.49 6.57 1.96
C PHE A 40 0.51 5.57 1.37
N PHE A 41 0.60 5.50 0.05
CA PHE A 41 1.60 4.68 -0.65
C PHE A 41 2.80 5.47 -1.19
N SER A 42 2.93 6.77 -0.86
CA SER A 42 4.02 7.63 -1.36
C SER A 42 5.42 7.15 -0.95
N VAL A 43 5.51 6.46 0.19
CA VAL A 43 6.76 5.85 0.67
C VAL A 43 7.19 4.68 -0.24
N LEU A 44 6.24 3.97 -0.85
CA LEU A 44 6.56 2.95 -1.85
C LEU A 44 7.09 3.61 -3.13
N THR A 45 6.54 4.74 -3.57
CA THR A 45 7.01 5.42 -4.80
C THR A 45 8.46 5.89 -4.73
N ASN A 46 8.92 6.34 -3.57
CA ASN A 46 10.35 6.66 -3.36
C ASN A 46 11.24 5.40 -3.21
N SER A 47 10.66 4.26 -2.87
CA SER A 47 11.35 2.96 -2.72
C SER A 47 11.35 2.12 -4.00
N LEU A 48 10.49 2.45 -4.97
CA LEU A 48 10.33 1.74 -6.23
C LEU A 48 11.33 2.09 -7.37
N PRO A 49 12.26 3.07 -7.31
CA PRO A 49 13.17 3.33 -8.43
C PRO A 49 14.47 2.52 -8.35
N ARG A 50 14.40 1.20 -8.07
CA ARG A 50 15.53 0.26 -8.32
C ARG A 50 15.21 -1.24 -8.25
N GLU A 51 14.12 -1.66 -7.61
CA GLU A 51 13.82 -3.10 -7.41
C GLU A 51 12.81 -3.70 -8.41
N GLN A 52 12.46 -3.01 -9.50
CA GLN A 52 11.64 -3.62 -10.57
C GLN A 52 12.35 -4.72 -11.39
N ASN A 53 13.62 -5.04 -11.12
CA ASN A 53 14.34 -6.09 -11.87
C ASN A 53 14.34 -7.49 -11.23
N ASN A 54 13.89 -7.69 -9.98
CA ASN A 54 14.05 -9.00 -9.30
C ASN A 54 12.82 -9.52 -8.56
N ALA A 55 11.63 -8.96 -8.75
CA ALA A 55 10.40 -9.65 -8.35
C ALA A 55 10.00 -10.63 -9.45
N THR A 56 10.77 -11.70 -9.61
CA THR A 56 10.38 -12.89 -10.38
C THR A 56 9.13 -13.46 -9.74
N VAL A 57 7.96 -13.07 -10.27
CA VAL A 57 6.71 -13.77 -10.00
C VAL A 57 6.87 -15.15 -10.62
N ASN A 58 7.33 -16.12 -9.82
CA ASN A 58 7.26 -17.53 -10.19
C ASN A 58 5.78 -17.85 -10.41
N ARG A 59 5.45 -18.07 -11.67
CA ARG A 59 4.13 -18.46 -12.16
C ARG A 59 4.02 -19.98 -12.15
#